data_AF-A0A350QYN4-F1
#
_entry.id   AF-A0A350QYN4-F1
#
_cell.length_a   1.000
_cell.length_b   1.000
_cell.length_c   1.000
_cell.angle_alpha   90.00
_cell.angle_beta   90.00
_cell.angle_gamma   90.00
#
_symmetry.space_group_name_H-M   'P 1'
#
loop_
_entity.id
_entity.type
_entity.pdbx_description
1 polymer ?
#
loop_
_entity_poly.entity_id
_entity_poly.type
_entity_poly.pdbx_seq_one_letter_code
_entity_poly.pdbx_strand_id
1 'polypeptide(L)'
;MTLDADRGNEHTLSWTGNGNTIQPVRSLEKLYQMLFRKGNGIVRKQNEKDLTDKRSILDLAKRQAEAFKKGLGYADSEKLDQYFTSVREFEKRIEQSTLWLDKEKPKVDYYIPKRVDSLTLKDRAPLFYDLMALALQTDSTRVISLAFTNLGKENGGLPGVTRGYHTLSHHGQVRDAIDELSIIETFHVSQFSRFLGKLKEIKEPNGATLLDSTMALLGSGMSNANSHSNRDLPVVLAGGGFKHGEHKHYARKGKHSTPLCNLYLSMLQNFGLEIDRFNTSSGTLTGFEKRS
;
A
#
# COMPACT_ATOMS: atom_id res chain seq x y z
N MET A 1 5.53 2.15 3.84
CA MET A 1 5.92 0.79 3.42
C MET A 1 4.97 0.34 2.31
N THR A 2 5.50 0.03 1.13
CA THR A 2 4.69 -0.42 -0.02
C THR A 2 4.87 -1.92 -0.19
N LEU A 3 3.75 -2.66 -0.21
CA LEU A 3 3.70 -4.11 -0.29
C LEU A 3 2.83 -4.52 -1.48
N ASP A 4 3.16 -5.68 -2.04
CA ASP A 4 2.39 -6.32 -3.10
C ASP A 4 2.40 -7.82 -2.82
N ALA A 5 1.20 -8.39 -2.69
CA ALA A 5 1.06 -9.78 -2.33
C ALA A 5 1.36 -10.72 -3.52
N ASP A 6 1.34 -10.21 -4.74
CA ASP A 6 1.61 -10.98 -5.94
C ASP A 6 3.12 -11.11 -6.23
N ARG A 7 3.45 -11.96 -7.21
CA ARG A 7 4.79 -12.16 -7.75
C ARG A 7 5.00 -11.46 -9.10
N GLY A 8 3.97 -10.88 -9.71
CA GLY A 8 4.05 -10.11 -10.96
C GLY A 8 4.67 -8.72 -10.79
N ASN A 9 4.98 -8.06 -11.92
CA ASN A 9 5.61 -6.74 -11.96
C ASN A 9 4.67 -5.59 -12.35
N GLU A 10 3.38 -5.87 -12.54
CA GLU A 10 2.48 -5.00 -13.30
C GLU A 10 1.81 -3.91 -12.47
N HIS A 11 1.92 -3.97 -11.14
CA HIS A 11 1.11 -3.14 -10.27
C HIS A 11 1.89 -2.59 -9.08
N THR A 12 1.77 -1.28 -8.86
CA THR A 12 2.17 -0.60 -7.62
C THR A 12 1.04 0.32 -7.19
N LEU A 13 0.95 0.60 -5.88
CA LEU A 13 0.02 1.57 -5.31
C LEU A 13 0.72 2.86 -4.88
N SER A 14 2.02 2.97 -5.11
CA SER A 14 2.82 4.07 -4.59
C SER A 14 3.73 4.64 -5.66
N TRP A 15 3.68 5.96 -5.79
CA TRP A 15 4.50 6.73 -6.72
C TRP A 15 5.15 7.90 -5.99
N THR A 16 6.27 8.39 -6.51
CA THR A 16 6.85 9.66 -6.07
C THR A 16 6.04 10.83 -6.63
N GLY A 17 6.31 12.05 -6.13
CA GLY A 17 5.65 13.26 -6.63
C GLY A 17 5.83 13.47 -8.14
N ASN A 18 6.92 12.93 -8.71
CA ASN A 18 7.25 13.00 -10.13
C ASN A 18 6.74 11.79 -10.93
N GLY A 19 5.90 10.93 -10.34
CA GLY A 19 5.26 9.81 -11.04
C GLY A 19 6.11 8.54 -11.17
N ASN A 20 7.28 8.45 -10.53
CA ASN A 20 8.08 7.23 -10.53
C ASN A 20 7.52 6.19 -9.56
N THR A 21 7.51 4.92 -9.97
CA THR A 21 6.99 3.83 -9.12
C THR A 21 7.88 3.61 -7.90
N ILE A 22 7.25 3.51 -6.73
CA ILE A 22 7.90 3.01 -5.52
C ILE A 22 7.75 1.49 -5.54
N GLN A 23 8.88 0.79 -5.57
CA GLN A 23 8.91 -0.67 -5.70
C GLN A 23 8.37 -1.33 -4.43
N PRO A 24 7.35 -2.21 -4.55
CA PRO A 24 6.80 -2.89 -3.40
C PRO A 24 7.72 -4.01 -2.89
N VAL A 25 7.62 -4.33 -1.60
CA VAL A 25 8.19 -5.57 -1.04
C VAL A 25 7.19 -6.70 -1.26
N ARG A 26 7.59 -7.69 -2.06
CA ARG A 26 6.76 -8.87 -2.41
C ARG A 26 7.07 -10.13 -1.60
N SER A 27 8.31 -10.25 -1.14
CA SER A 27 8.76 -11.39 -0.35
C SER A 27 8.40 -11.18 1.12
N LEU A 28 7.59 -12.09 1.67
CA LEU A 28 7.27 -12.14 3.10
C LEU A 28 8.52 -12.45 3.92
N GLU A 29 9.42 -13.28 3.39
CA GLU A 29 10.70 -13.55 4.04
C GLU A 29 11.55 -12.28 4.16
N LYS A 30 11.69 -11.53 3.06
CA LYS A 30 12.41 -10.25 3.04
C LYS A 30 11.75 -9.23 3.96
N LEU A 31 10.41 -9.12 3.92
CA LEU A 31 9.66 -8.22 4.80
C LEU A 31 9.92 -8.54 6.28
N TYR A 32 9.79 -9.82 6.66
CA TYR A 32 10.04 -10.27 8.03
C TYR A 32 11.48 -10.00 8.47
N GLN A 33 12.46 -10.26 7.59
CA GLN A 33 13.87 -9.95 7.87
C GLN A 33 14.10 -8.45 8.06
N MET A 34 13.52 -7.60 7.20
CA MET A 34 13.64 -6.15 7.28
C MET A 34 13.08 -5.57 8.58
N LEU A 35 11.96 -6.13 9.06
CA LEU A 35 11.26 -5.67 10.27
C LEU A 35 11.89 -6.18 11.56
N PHE A 36 12.21 -7.48 11.65
CA PHE A 36 12.45 -8.13 12.95
C PHE A 36 13.83 -8.77 13.11
N ARG A 37 14.56 -9.05 12.01
CA ARG A 37 15.88 -9.68 12.12
C ARG A 37 16.98 -8.63 12.08
N LYS A 38 17.80 -8.61 13.13
CA LYS A 38 19.12 -7.96 13.05
C LYS A 38 19.93 -8.75 12.02
N GLY A 39 20.29 -8.09 10.91
CA GLY A 39 21.15 -8.72 9.90
C GLY A 39 22.41 -9.25 10.57
N ASN A 40 22.83 -10.47 10.25
CA ASN A 40 24.17 -10.90 10.63
C ASN A 40 25.20 -9.99 9.92
N GLY A 41 26.46 -9.99 10.36
CA GLY A 41 27.49 -9.09 9.80
C GLY A 41 27.63 -9.19 8.27
N ILE A 42 27.29 -10.35 7.69
CA ILE A 42 27.31 -10.59 6.23
C ILE A 42 26.14 -9.89 5.54
N VAL A 43 24.90 -10.12 5.98
CA VAL A 43 23.70 -9.50 5.42
C VAL A 43 23.74 -7.99 5.57
N ARG A 44 24.25 -7.49 6.70
CA ARG A 44 24.45 -6.06 6.91
C ARG A 44 25.45 -5.48 5.91
N LYS A 45 26.64 -6.08 5.78
CA LYS A 45 27.65 -5.65 4.80
C LYS A 45 27.13 -5.68 3.37
N GLN A 46 26.33 -6.68 3.01
CA GLN A 46 25.70 -6.74 1.69
C GLN A 46 24.72 -5.58 1.49
N ASN A 47 23.85 -5.30 2.47
CA ASN A 47 22.93 -4.17 2.38
C ASN A 47 23.67 -2.82 2.32
N GLU A 48 24.73 -2.64 3.09
CA GLU A 48 25.59 -1.44 3.05
C GLU A 48 26.23 -1.27 1.66
N LYS A 49 26.73 -2.37 1.09
CA LYS A 49 27.28 -2.39 -0.27
C LYS A 49 26.21 -2.04 -1.31
N ASP A 50 25.04 -2.66 -1.25
CA ASP A 50 23.93 -2.39 -2.18
C ASP A 50 23.50 -0.91 -2.12
N LEU A 51 23.48 -0.30 -0.93
CA LEU A 51 23.17 1.13 -0.78
C LEU A 51 24.30 2.01 -1.35
N THR A 52 25.55 1.63 -1.17
CA THR A 52 26.73 2.33 -1.70
C THR A 52 26.77 2.28 -3.23
N ASP A 53 26.48 1.11 -3.81
CA ASP A 53 26.41 0.90 -5.25
C ASP A 53 25.29 1.76 -5.87
N LYS A 54 24.11 1.80 -5.21
CA LYS A 54 23.01 2.68 -5.63
C LYS A 54 23.38 4.15 -5.62
N ARG A 55 24.10 4.64 -4.60
CA ARG A 55 24.60 6.04 -4.57
C ARG A 55 25.54 6.31 -5.74
N SER A 56 26.49 5.41 -5.97
CA SER A 56 27.47 5.53 -7.05
C SER A 56 26.81 5.60 -8.43
N ILE A 57 25.76 4.80 -8.65
CA ILE A 57 24.97 4.82 -9.89
C ILE A 57 24.24 6.15 -10.06
N LEU A 58 23.66 6.70 -8.98
CA LEU A 58 22.96 7.99 -9.03
C LEU A 58 23.92 9.15 -9.28
N ASP A 59 25.10 9.14 -8.65
CA ASP A 59 26.13 10.14 -8.88
C ASP A 59 26.59 10.14 -10.34
N LEU A 60 26.76 8.95 -10.92
CA LEU A 60 27.08 8.82 -12.35
C LEU A 60 25.95 9.37 -13.23
N ALA A 61 24.71 8.98 -12.95
CA ALA A 61 23.55 9.40 -13.74
C ALA A 61 23.32 10.92 -13.65
N LYS A 62 23.54 11.51 -12.47
CA LYS A 62 23.49 12.95 -12.23
C LYS A 62 24.55 13.69 -13.05
N ARG A 63 25.82 13.23 -13.04
CA ARG A 63 26.89 13.84 -13.85
C ARG A 63 26.59 13.79 -15.35
N GLN A 64 26.05 12.68 -15.84
CA GLN A 64 25.65 12.54 -17.23
C GLN A 64 24.51 13.51 -17.59
N ALA A 65 23.50 13.61 -16.73
CA ALA A 65 22.41 14.57 -16.90
C ALA A 65 22.91 16.03 -16.89
N GLU A 66 23.86 16.38 -16.01
CA GLU A 66 24.43 17.73 -15.95
C GLU A 66 25.22 18.10 -17.21
N ALA A 67 25.96 17.14 -17.78
CA ALA A 67 26.65 17.32 -19.05
C ALA A 67 25.66 17.55 -20.21
N PHE A 68 24.55 16.80 -20.23
CA PHE A 68 23.51 16.90 -21.25
C PHE A 68 22.74 18.23 -21.20
N LYS A 69 22.59 18.83 -20.00
CA LYS A 69 21.89 20.12 -19.81
C LYS A 69 22.46 21.28 -20.65
N LYS A 70 23.76 21.26 -20.98
CA LYS A 70 24.46 22.38 -21.64
C LYS A 70 24.02 22.67 -23.09
N GLY A 71 23.20 21.81 -23.71
CA GLY A 71 22.74 21.97 -25.09
C GLY A 71 21.23 21.89 -25.31
N LEU A 72 20.43 21.90 -24.24
CA LEU A 72 18.99 21.68 -24.33
C LEU A 72 18.20 22.98 -24.52
N GLY A 73 17.09 22.88 -25.27
CA GLY A 73 16.06 23.91 -25.32
C GLY A 73 15.21 23.95 -24.04
N TYR A 74 14.35 24.96 -23.91
CA TYR A 74 13.55 25.21 -22.70
C TYR A 74 12.69 24.00 -22.27
N ALA A 75 11.94 23.39 -23.19
CA ALA A 75 11.06 22.25 -22.89
C ALA A 75 11.84 21.00 -22.45
N ASP A 76 13.01 20.76 -23.03
CA ASP A 76 13.87 19.63 -22.66
C ASP A 76 14.56 19.88 -21.31
N SER A 77 14.90 21.13 -21.00
CA SER A 77 15.43 21.49 -19.68
C SER A 77 14.41 21.21 -18.57
N GLU A 78 13.11 21.46 -18.81
CA GLU A 78 12.06 21.19 -17.82
C GLU A 78 11.93 19.69 -17.53
N LYS A 79 11.95 18.84 -18.57
CA LYS A 79 11.98 17.37 -18.44
C LYS A 79 13.21 16.90 -17.65
N LEU A 80 14.37 17.50 -17.93
CA LEU A 80 15.61 17.16 -17.23
C LEU A 80 15.58 17.58 -15.76
N ASP A 81 14.95 18.70 -15.43
CA ASP A 81 14.76 19.13 -14.04
C ASP A 81 13.81 18.20 -13.26
N GLN A 82 12.78 17.65 -13.90
CA GLN A 82 11.94 16.58 -13.32
C GLN A 82 12.77 15.30 -13.05
N TYR A 83 13.69 14.96 -13.94
CA TYR A 83 14.63 13.86 -13.74
C TYR A 83 15.55 14.11 -12.53
N PHE A 84 16.17 15.28 -12.42
CA PHE A 84 17.02 15.63 -11.27
C PHE A 84 16.25 15.61 -9.95
N THR A 85 15.00 16.07 -9.96
CA THR A 85 14.14 16.01 -8.76
C THR A 85 13.93 14.55 -8.34
N SER A 86 13.67 13.66 -9.31
CA SER A 86 13.50 12.22 -9.06
C SER A 86 14.77 11.55 -8.52
N VAL A 87 15.95 11.95 -9.01
CA VAL A 87 17.25 11.49 -8.49
C VAL A 87 17.42 11.91 -7.03
N ARG A 88 17.16 13.18 -6.69
CA ARG A 88 17.24 13.69 -5.31
C ARG A 88 16.27 13.00 -4.36
N GLU A 89 15.04 12.74 -4.80
CA GLU A 89 14.08 11.96 -4.02
C GLU A 89 14.59 10.54 -3.76
N PHE A 90 15.26 9.92 -4.74
CA PHE A 90 15.85 8.60 -4.58
C PHE A 90 17.03 8.62 -3.60
N GLU A 91 17.93 9.61 -3.69
CA GLU A 91 19.03 9.81 -2.74
C GLU A 91 18.54 9.90 -1.30
N LYS A 92 17.51 10.74 -1.04
CA LYS A 92 16.88 10.85 0.29
C LYS A 92 16.35 9.51 0.81
N ARG A 93 15.77 8.67 -0.06
CA ARG A 93 15.34 7.33 0.34
C ARG A 93 16.48 6.40 0.66
N ILE A 94 17.61 6.49 -0.05
CA ILE A 94 18.81 5.72 0.29
C ILE A 94 19.29 6.13 1.68
N GLU A 95 19.39 7.44 1.95
CA GLU A 95 19.78 7.96 3.27
C GLU A 95 18.86 7.45 4.38
N GLN A 96 17.54 7.54 4.18
CA GLN A 96 16.57 6.96 5.10
C GLN A 96 16.77 5.45 5.28
N SER A 97 17.04 4.70 4.20
CA SER A 97 17.29 3.26 4.26
C SER A 97 18.57 2.92 5.03
N THR A 98 19.60 3.78 4.99
CA THR A 98 20.81 3.62 5.79
C THR A 98 20.50 3.75 7.28
N LEU A 99 19.70 4.74 7.68
CA LEU A 99 19.28 4.90 9.09
C LEU A 99 18.52 3.67 9.62
N TRP A 100 17.79 2.99 8.75
CA TRP A 100 17.06 1.75 9.06
C TRP A 100 17.96 0.53 9.33
N LEU A 101 19.23 0.56 8.91
CA LEU A 101 20.20 -0.49 9.22
C LEU A 101 20.65 -0.44 10.69
N ASP A 102 20.66 0.77 11.26
CA ASP A 102 21.14 1.02 12.63
C ASP A 102 20.02 1.01 13.67
N LYS A 103 18.76 1.15 13.25
CA LYS A 103 17.60 1.06 14.14
C LYS A 103 17.52 -0.34 14.77
N GLU A 104 17.43 -0.38 16.10
CA GLU A 104 17.18 -1.61 16.83
C GLU A 104 15.89 -2.29 16.34
N LYS A 105 15.96 -3.62 16.16
CA LYS A 105 14.84 -4.39 15.66
C LYS A 105 13.98 -4.85 16.84
N PRO A 106 12.67 -4.60 16.81
CA PRO A 106 11.78 -5.04 17.87
C PRO A 106 11.77 -6.57 17.93
N LYS A 107 11.70 -7.11 19.15
CA LYS A 107 11.52 -8.55 19.37
C LYS A 107 10.03 -8.86 19.36
N VAL A 108 9.64 -9.80 18.51
CA VAL A 108 8.26 -10.29 18.41
C VAL A 108 8.27 -11.81 18.53
N ASP A 109 7.28 -12.37 19.24
CA ASP A 109 7.03 -13.80 19.28
C ASP A 109 6.13 -14.18 18.08
N TYR A 110 6.71 -14.10 16.89
CA TYR A 110 6.02 -14.41 15.64
C TYR A 110 7.00 -15.06 14.67
N TYR A 111 6.61 -16.16 14.05
CA TYR A 111 7.45 -16.88 13.11
C TYR A 111 6.70 -17.11 11.81
N ILE A 112 7.33 -16.74 10.70
CA ILE A 112 6.85 -17.08 9.37
C ILE A 112 7.24 -18.53 9.02
N PRO A 113 6.39 -19.26 8.26
CA PRO A 113 6.75 -20.60 7.78
C PRO A 113 8.02 -20.61 6.93
N LYS A 114 8.74 -21.75 6.91
CA LYS A 114 9.83 -21.94 5.94
C LYS A 114 9.27 -21.92 4.52
N ARG A 115 10.02 -21.35 3.57
CA ARG A 115 9.59 -21.19 2.16
C ARG A 115 8.24 -20.48 2.03
N VAL A 116 7.97 -19.51 2.91
CA VAL A 116 6.72 -18.74 2.93
C VAL A 116 6.38 -18.14 1.57
N ASP A 117 7.40 -17.74 0.81
CA ASP A 117 7.22 -17.12 -0.50
C ASP A 117 6.80 -18.11 -1.58
N SER A 118 6.92 -19.42 -1.35
CA SER A 118 6.46 -20.49 -2.25
C SER A 118 4.98 -20.85 -2.05
N LEU A 119 4.36 -20.42 -0.93
CA LEU A 119 2.96 -20.70 -0.63
C LEU A 119 2.00 -20.05 -1.63
N THR A 120 0.76 -20.54 -1.66
CA THR A 120 -0.32 -19.93 -2.44
C THR A 120 -0.66 -18.54 -1.91
N LEU A 121 -1.29 -17.70 -2.73
CA LEU A 121 -1.69 -16.36 -2.33
C LEU A 121 -2.74 -16.39 -1.21
N LYS A 122 -3.64 -17.38 -1.21
CA LYS A 122 -4.55 -17.68 -0.10
C LYS A 122 -3.80 -17.83 1.23
N ASP A 123 -2.66 -18.52 1.24
CA ASP A 123 -1.89 -18.78 2.46
C ASP A 123 -0.93 -17.63 2.82
N ARG A 124 -0.51 -16.82 1.83
CA ARG A 124 0.35 -15.65 2.03
C ARG A 124 -0.41 -14.42 2.52
N ALA A 125 -1.65 -14.20 2.06
CA ALA A 125 -2.42 -13.01 2.39
C ALA A 125 -2.60 -12.78 3.91
N PRO A 126 -2.94 -13.79 4.74
CA PRO A 126 -3.02 -13.62 6.20
C PRO A 126 -1.68 -13.19 6.82
N LEU A 127 -0.57 -13.67 6.28
CA LEU A 127 0.78 -13.38 6.78
C LEU A 127 1.21 -11.95 6.45
N PHE A 128 0.83 -11.41 5.28
CA PHE A 128 1.03 -9.98 5.00
C PHE A 128 0.33 -9.12 6.06
N TYR A 129 -0.94 -9.40 6.33
CA TYR A 129 -1.70 -8.67 7.36
C TYR A 129 -1.12 -8.83 8.76
N ASP A 130 -0.58 -9.99 9.11
CA ASP A 130 0.10 -10.20 10.39
C ASP A 130 1.34 -9.32 10.52
N LEU A 131 2.20 -9.31 9.48
CA LEU A 131 3.40 -8.47 9.47
C LEU A 131 3.05 -6.98 9.44
N MET A 132 1.94 -6.58 8.79
CA MET A 132 1.43 -5.22 8.85
C MET A 132 1.01 -4.83 10.27
N ALA A 133 0.25 -5.68 10.96
CA ALA A 133 -0.18 -5.43 12.33
C ALA A 133 1.02 -5.31 13.27
N LEU A 134 2.00 -6.21 13.15
CA LEU A 134 3.24 -6.17 13.94
C LEU A 134 4.09 -4.93 13.61
N ALA A 135 4.19 -4.55 12.34
CA ALA A 135 4.91 -3.35 11.93
C ALA A 135 4.28 -2.06 12.52
N LEU A 136 2.95 -2.01 12.65
CA LEU A 136 2.25 -0.92 13.32
C LEU A 136 2.44 -0.99 14.84
N GLN A 137 2.22 -2.15 15.44
CA GLN A 137 2.37 -2.38 16.89
C GLN A 137 3.76 -2.03 17.41
N THR A 138 4.79 -2.32 16.63
CA THR A 138 6.19 -2.07 17.00
C THR A 138 6.70 -0.70 16.58
N ASP A 139 5.82 0.17 16.07
CA ASP A 139 6.16 1.47 15.54
C ASP A 139 7.32 1.43 14.52
N SER A 140 7.29 0.38 13.68
CA SER A 140 8.23 0.23 12.58
C SER A 140 7.87 1.19 11.45
N THR A 141 6.59 1.39 11.13
CA THR A 141 6.20 2.32 10.07
C THR A 141 4.87 2.99 10.37
N ARG A 142 4.68 4.19 9.81
CA ARG A 142 3.45 4.97 9.98
C ARG A 142 2.40 4.74 8.89
N VAL A 143 2.83 4.29 7.71
CA VAL A 143 1.96 4.16 6.52
C VAL A 143 2.27 2.86 5.80
N ILE A 144 1.24 2.10 5.46
CA ILE A 144 1.35 0.85 4.70
C ILE A 144 0.35 0.87 3.54
N SER A 145 0.80 0.48 2.34
CA SER A 145 -0.08 0.12 1.23
C SER A 145 0.15 -1.34 0.86
N LEU A 146 -0.91 -2.11 0.69
CA LEU A 146 -0.84 -3.50 0.26
C LEU A 146 -1.71 -3.69 -1.00
N ALA A 147 -1.07 -4.12 -2.08
CA ALA A 147 -1.76 -4.48 -3.31
C ALA A 147 -2.05 -5.98 -3.35
N PHE A 148 -3.22 -6.34 -3.88
CA PHE A 148 -3.53 -7.70 -4.31
C PHE A 148 -3.94 -7.66 -5.77
N THR A 149 -3.15 -8.25 -6.62
CA THR A 149 -3.16 -7.91 -8.06
C THR A 149 -3.41 -9.10 -8.96
N ASN A 150 -3.25 -10.33 -8.45
CA ASN A 150 -3.40 -11.54 -9.24
C ASN A 150 -4.00 -12.71 -8.44
N LEU A 151 -5.14 -12.47 -7.79
CA LEU A 151 -5.92 -13.58 -7.24
C LEU A 151 -6.68 -14.29 -8.36
N GLY A 152 -6.92 -15.59 -8.24
CA GLY A 152 -7.57 -16.38 -9.29
C GLY A 152 -6.83 -17.68 -9.60
N LYS A 153 -6.89 -18.12 -10.85
CA LYS A 153 -6.16 -19.29 -11.38
C LYS A 153 -4.65 -19.20 -11.09
N GLU A 154 -3.96 -20.34 -11.13
CA GLU A 154 -2.53 -20.52 -10.81
C GLU A 154 -2.27 -20.56 -9.29
N ASN A 155 -1.28 -19.79 -8.80
CA ASN A 155 -0.84 -19.76 -7.41
C ASN A 155 -1.85 -19.11 -6.43
N GLY A 156 -3.10 -18.87 -6.83
CA GLY A 156 -4.14 -18.27 -5.98
C GLY A 156 -4.57 -19.17 -4.82
N GLY A 157 -4.71 -20.48 -5.07
CA GLY A 157 -4.99 -21.49 -4.03
C GLY A 157 -6.42 -21.50 -3.46
N LEU A 158 -7.36 -20.77 -4.07
CA LEU A 158 -8.75 -20.70 -3.64
C LEU A 158 -9.59 -21.84 -4.28
N PRO A 159 -10.19 -22.75 -3.47
CA PRO A 159 -11.08 -23.78 -4.00
C PRO A 159 -12.27 -23.17 -4.74
N GLY A 160 -12.67 -23.79 -5.85
CA GLY A 160 -13.79 -23.32 -6.68
C GLY A 160 -13.43 -22.18 -7.64
N VAL A 161 -12.18 -21.69 -7.63
CA VAL A 161 -11.72 -20.64 -8.54
C VAL A 161 -10.78 -21.24 -9.60
N THR A 162 -11.17 -21.12 -10.87
CA THR A 162 -10.49 -21.73 -12.01
C THR A 162 -9.97 -20.70 -13.02
N ARG A 163 -10.36 -19.43 -12.88
CA ARG A 163 -9.98 -18.32 -13.77
C ARG A 163 -9.30 -17.18 -12.99
N GLY A 164 -8.52 -16.36 -13.68
CA GLY A 164 -7.85 -15.18 -13.10
C GLY A 164 -8.86 -14.09 -12.71
N TYR A 165 -8.58 -13.30 -11.67
CA TYR A 165 -9.45 -12.23 -11.21
C TYR A 165 -9.79 -11.24 -12.32
N HIS A 166 -8.81 -10.82 -13.12
CA HIS A 166 -9.05 -9.89 -14.23
C HIS A 166 -10.11 -10.45 -15.20
N THR A 167 -9.95 -11.70 -15.64
CA THR A 167 -10.93 -12.39 -16.51
C THR A 167 -12.30 -12.49 -15.85
N LEU A 168 -12.35 -12.88 -14.57
CA LEU A 168 -13.59 -13.01 -13.81
C LEU A 168 -14.29 -11.65 -13.61
N SER A 169 -13.52 -10.56 -13.49
CA SER A 169 -14.06 -9.21 -13.35
C SER A 169 -14.78 -8.73 -14.62
N HIS A 170 -14.44 -9.29 -15.78
CA HIS A 170 -15.14 -9.15 -17.06
C HIS A 170 -16.21 -10.24 -17.25
N HIS A 171 -16.99 -10.52 -16.21
CA HIS A 171 -17.90 -11.67 -16.16
C HIS A 171 -19.01 -11.67 -17.23
N GLY A 172 -19.32 -10.56 -17.89
CA GLY A 172 -20.36 -10.50 -18.93
C GLY A 172 -21.75 -10.90 -18.46
N GLN A 173 -22.04 -10.76 -17.16
CA GLN A 173 -23.24 -11.29 -16.48
C GLN A 173 -23.35 -12.83 -16.47
N VAL A 174 -22.28 -13.56 -16.82
CA VAL A 174 -22.23 -15.02 -16.73
C VAL A 174 -22.19 -15.43 -15.26
N ARG A 175 -23.16 -16.24 -14.83
CA ARG A 175 -23.36 -16.60 -13.42
C ARG A 175 -22.15 -17.29 -12.81
N ASP A 176 -21.59 -18.29 -13.48
CA ASP A 176 -20.43 -19.03 -12.99
C ASP A 176 -19.20 -18.12 -12.79
N ALA A 177 -19.02 -17.11 -13.64
CA ALA A 177 -17.94 -16.14 -13.48
C ALA A 177 -18.15 -15.23 -12.26
N ILE A 178 -19.40 -14.83 -12.01
CA ILE A 178 -19.77 -14.05 -10.81
C ILE A 178 -19.56 -14.89 -9.55
N ASP A 179 -19.95 -16.16 -9.56
CA ASP A 179 -19.82 -17.04 -8.39
C ASP A 179 -18.34 -17.28 -8.05
N GLU A 180 -17.47 -17.51 -9.05
CA GLU A 180 -16.02 -17.58 -8.84
C GLU A 180 -15.42 -16.26 -8.34
N LEU A 181 -15.83 -15.12 -8.91
CA LEU A 181 -15.37 -13.79 -8.49
C LEU A 181 -15.74 -13.52 -7.02
N SER A 182 -16.96 -13.89 -6.64
CA SER A 182 -17.47 -13.74 -5.28
C SER A 182 -16.63 -14.53 -4.26
N ILE A 183 -16.07 -15.69 -4.63
CA ILE A 183 -15.15 -16.44 -3.75
C ILE A 183 -13.89 -15.62 -3.47
N ILE A 184 -13.31 -15.00 -4.51
CA ILE A 184 -12.10 -14.17 -4.38
C ILE A 184 -12.38 -12.92 -3.53
N GLU A 185 -13.45 -12.19 -3.83
CA GLU A 185 -13.81 -10.96 -3.11
C GLU A 185 -14.19 -11.24 -1.66
N THR A 186 -14.90 -12.34 -1.38
CA THR A 186 -15.20 -12.78 -0.02
C THR A 186 -13.92 -13.10 0.74
N PHE A 187 -12.96 -13.78 0.09
CA PHE A 187 -11.67 -14.05 0.70
C PHE A 187 -10.96 -12.74 1.09
N HIS A 188 -10.90 -11.74 0.20
CA HIS A 188 -10.31 -10.43 0.52
C HIS A 188 -10.92 -9.77 1.74
N VAL A 189 -12.25 -9.63 1.74
CA VAL A 189 -12.97 -8.95 2.82
C VAL A 189 -12.79 -9.73 4.14
N SER A 190 -12.76 -11.06 4.09
CA SER A 190 -12.49 -11.89 5.27
C SER A 190 -11.09 -11.67 5.85
N GLN A 191 -10.06 -11.54 5.00
CA GLN A 191 -8.69 -11.30 5.47
C GLN A 191 -8.51 -9.89 6.02
N PHE A 192 -9.17 -8.90 5.40
CA PHE A 192 -9.21 -7.55 5.95
C PHE A 192 -9.95 -7.49 7.29
N SER A 193 -11.08 -8.17 7.43
CA SER A 193 -11.80 -8.30 8.71
C SER A 193 -10.93 -8.90 9.80
N ARG A 194 -10.20 -9.99 9.50
CA ARG A 194 -9.22 -10.61 10.40
C ARG A 194 -8.12 -9.61 10.81
N PHE A 195 -7.61 -8.82 9.88
CA PHE A 195 -6.62 -7.77 10.16
C PHE A 195 -7.18 -6.71 11.13
N LEU A 196 -8.39 -6.22 10.90
CA LEU A 196 -9.05 -5.28 11.81
C LEU A 196 -9.25 -5.89 13.20
N GLY A 197 -9.63 -7.18 13.28
CA GLY A 197 -9.73 -7.93 14.54
C GLY A 197 -8.41 -7.91 15.31
N LYS A 198 -7.29 -8.19 14.64
CA LYS A 198 -5.94 -8.13 15.25
C LYS A 198 -5.59 -6.75 15.78
N LEU A 199 -5.85 -5.69 15.00
CA LEU A 199 -5.62 -4.32 15.47
C LEU A 199 -6.47 -3.99 16.71
N LYS A 200 -7.69 -4.51 16.79
CA LYS A 200 -8.59 -4.32 17.93
C LYS A 200 -8.13 -5.07 19.19
N GLU A 201 -7.49 -6.23 19.03
CA GLU A 201 -6.98 -7.03 20.15
C GLU A 201 -5.73 -6.42 20.80
N ILE A 202 -4.93 -5.68 20.02
CA ILE A 202 -3.71 -5.02 20.52
C ILE A 202 -4.11 -3.80 21.35
N LYS A 203 -3.81 -3.85 22.65
CA LYS A 203 -4.00 -2.72 23.57
C LYS A 203 -2.75 -1.84 23.61
N GLU A 204 -2.97 -0.55 23.46
CA GLU A 204 -1.93 0.46 23.60
C GLU A 204 -1.81 0.93 25.06
N PRO A 205 -0.67 1.53 25.47
CA PRO A 205 -0.45 1.96 26.86
C PRO A 205 -1.50 2.95 27.41
N ASN A 206 -2.19 3.69 26.53
CA ASN A 206 -3.26 4.63 26.88
C ASN A 206 -4.63 3.95 27.09
N GLY A 207 -4.72 2.62 26.96
CA GLY A 207 -5.96 1.85 27.11
C GLY A 207 -6.80 1.72 25.83
N ALA A 208 -6.49 2.47 24.77
CA ALA A 208 -7.12 2.33 23.46
C ALA A 208 -6.61 1.06 22.74
N THR A 209 -7.27 0.69 21.65
CA THR A 209 -6.78 -0.37 20.76
C THR A 209 -5.94 0.24 19.63
N LEU A 210 -5.02 -0.54 19.07
CA LEU A 210 -4.26 -0.11 17.89
C LEU A 210 -5.17 0.23 16.70
N LEU A 211 -6.36 -0.38 16.62
CA LEU A 211 -7.38 -0.01 15.63
C LEU A 211 -7.90 1.43 15.86
N ASP A 212 -8.01 1.89 17.10
CA ASP A 212 -8.49 3.25 17.39
C ASP A 212 -7.48 4.30 16.89
N SER A 213 -6.18 4.00 16.89
CA SER A 213 -5.12 4.89 16.39
C SER A 213 -4.73 4.67 14.92
N THR A 214 -5.27 3.63 14.25
CA THR A 214 -4.93 3.29 12.86
C THR A 214 -6.12 3.48 11.91
N MET A 215 -5.95 4.26 10.85
CA MET A 215 -6.91 4.31 9.73
C MET A 215 -6.63 3.16 8.75
N ALA A 216 -7.55 2.21 8.63
CA ALA A 216 -7.46 1.09 7.70
C ALA A 216 -8.50 1.22 6.59
N LEU A 217 -8.04 1.40 5.34
CA LEU A 217 -8.88 1.58 4.17
C LEU A 217 -8.79 0.36 3.24
N LEU A 218 -9.94 -0.20 2.88
CA LEU A 218 -10.10 -1.20 1.81
C LEU A 218 -11.08 -0.67 0.77
N GLY A 219 -10.74 -0.83 -0.51
CA GLY A 219 -11.65 -0.46 -1.60
C GLY A 219 -11.02 -0.63 -2.96
N SER A 220 -11.74 -0.18 -3.98
CA SER A 220 -11.32 -0.22 -5.38
C SER A 220 -11.59 1.13 -6.06
N GLY A 221 -10.81 1.44 -7.10
CA GLY A 221 -11.09 2.57 -8.00
C GLY A 221 -12.26 2.31 -8.97
N MET A 222 -12.81 1.10 -8.98
CA MET A 222 -13.98 0.70 -9.77
C MET A 222 -15.01 -0.01 -8.89
N SER A 223 -16.28 0.38 -9.00
CA SER A 223 -17.40 -0.29 -8.32
C SER A 223 -17.92 -1.50 -9.09
N ASN A 224 -17.78 -1.47 -10.41
CA ASN A 224 -18.16 -2.57 -11.29
C ASN A 224 -17.13 -2.67 -12.41
N ALA A 225 -16.25 -3.66 -12.32
CA ALA A 225 -15.19 -3.89 -13.29
C ALA A 225 -15.74 -4.29 -14.67
N ASN A 226 -16.82 -5.08 -14.73
CA ASN A 226 -17.41 -5.51 -15.99
C ASN A 226 -17.86 -4.35 -16.90
N SER A 227 -18.34 -3.26 -16.29
CA SER A 227 -18.75 -2.03 -16.99
C SER A 227 -17.75 -0.87 -16.86
N HIS A 228 -16.60 -1.10 -16.22
CA HIS A 228 -15.61 -0.07 -15.87
C HIS A 228 -16.21 1.16 -15.15
N SER A 229 -17.23 0.95 -14.31
CA SER A 229 -17.85 2.03 -13.54
C SER A 229 -16.95 2.45 -12.38
N ASN A 230 -16.66 3.74 -12.29
CA ASN A 230 -15.97 4.38 -11.16
C ASN A 230 -16.92 5.18 -10.24
N ARG A 231 -18.22 4.91 -10.33
CA ARG A 231 -19.27 5.56 -9.53
C ARG A 231 -19.72 4.65 -8.40
N ASP A 232 -20.11 5.20 -7.25
CA ASP A 232 -20.52 4.45 -6.06
C ASP A 232 -19.48 3.41 -5.63
N LEU A 233 -18.25 3.88 -5.44
CA LEU A 233 -17.12 3.02 -5.09
C LEU A 233 -17.37 2.32 -3.74
N PRO A 234 -17.25 0.98 -3.67
CA PRO A 234 -17.33 0.26 -2.41
C PRO A 234 -16.05 0.50 -1.62
N VAL A 235 -16.18 1.22 -0.52
CA VAL A 235 -15.05 1.60 0.34
C VAL A 235 -15.40 1.29 1.79
N VAL A 236 -14.48 0.61 2.47
CA VAL A 236 -14.52 0.35 3.91
C VAL A 236 -13.37 1.11 4.55
N LEU A 237 -13.71 2.06 5.43
CA LEU A 237 -12.74 2.69 6.32
C LEU A 237 -13.06 2.26 7.76
N ALA A 238 -12.06 1.71 8.43
CA ALA A 238 -12.15 1.28 9.82
C ALA A 238 -11.05 1.93 10.68
N GLY A 239 -11.32 2.06 11.98
CA GLY A 239 -10.39 2.63 12.95
C GLY A 239 -10.21 4.15 12.84
N GLY A 240 -9.06 4.63 13.32
CA GLY A 240 -8.62 6.03 13.19
C GLY A 240 -9.37 7.05 14.02
N GLY A 241 -10.10 6.58 15.05
CA GLY A 241 -10.79 7.43 16.01
C GLY A 241 -12.03 8.13 15.46
N PHE A 242 -12.56 7.74 14.30
CA PHE A 242 -13.74 8.36 13.71
C PHE A 242 -15.07 7.85 14.32
N LYS A 243 -16.11 8.69 14.28
CA LYS A 243 -17.51 8.33 14.55
C LYS A 243 -18.09 7.64 13.31
N HIS A 244 -17.77 6.36 13.14
CA HIS A 244 -18.31 5.49 12.08
C HIS A 244 -18.77 4.14 12.67
N GLY A 245 -19.11 3.19 11.78
CA GLY A 245 -19.72 1.89 12.12
C GLY A 245 -21.05 1.64 11.40
N GLU A 246 -21.42 2.52 10.46
CA GLU A 246 -22.65 2.46 9.69
C GLU A 246 -22.34 2.50 8.19
N HIS A 247 -23.28 2.02 7.37
CA HIS A 247 -23.21 2.20 5.93
C HIS A 247 -23.61 3.63 5.56
N LYS A 248 -22.71 4.36 4.89
CA LYS A 248 -22.97 5.71 4.36
C LYS A 248 -23.02 5.69 2.85
N HIS A 249 -24.13 6.12 2.28
CA HIS A 249 -24.26 6.38 0.86
C HIS A 249 -24.24 7.90 0.62
N TYR A 250 -23.21 8.38 -0.07
CA TYR A 250 -23.09 9.80 -0.41
C TYR A 250 -23.83 10.08 -1.71
N ALA A 251 -24.85 10.93 -1.63
CA ALA A 251 -25.83 11.11 -2.69
C ALA A 251 -25.24 11.64 -4.00
N ARG A 252 -25.87 11.21 -5.10
CA ARG A 252 -25.61 11.66 -6.46
C ARG A 252 -26.40 12.95 -6.73
N LYS A 253 -25.72 14.03 -7.13
CA LYS A 253 -26.35 15.15 -7.87
C LYS A 253 -25.68 15.32 -9.24
N GLY A 254 -25.81 14.30 -10.11
CA GLY A 254 -25.23 14.34 -11.45
C GLY A 254 -23.71 14.57 -11.42
N LYS A 255 -23.25 15.70 -12.00
CA LYS A 255 -21.83 16.11 -11.97
C LYS A 255 -21.32 16.54 -10.58
N HIS A 256 -22.19 16.65 -9.58
CA HIS A 256 -21.88 17.05 -8.21
C HIS A 256 -21.91 15.87 -7.22
N SER A 257 -21.53 14.66 -7.67
CA SER A 257 -21.30 13.53 -6.75
C SER A 257 -20.15 13.83 -5.80
N THR A 258 -20.27 13.43 -4.53
CA THR A 258 -19.19 13.56 -3.54
C THR A 258 -17.93 12.82 -4.03
N PRO A 259 -16.81 13.53 -4.29
CA PRO A 259 -15.57 12.87 -4.69
C PRO A 259 -15.04 12.00 -3.56
N LEU A 260 -14.54 10.79 -3.87
CA LEU A 260 -13.83 9.96 -2.89
C LEU A 260 -12.60 10.69 -2.31
N CYS A 261 -12.04 11.65 -3.07
CA CYS A 261 -10.96 12.51 -2.59
C CYS A 261 -11.34 13.34 -1.34
N ASN A 262 -12.63 13.59 -1.08
CA ASN A 262 -13.06 14.24 0.17
C ASN A 262 -12.79 13.35 1.39
N LEU A 263 -12.96 12.02 1.25
CA LEU A 263 -12.58 11.06 2.28
C LEU A 263 -11.06 11.07 2.50
N TYR A 264 -10.28 11.07 1.42
CA TYR A 264 -8.82 11.11 1.51
C TYR A 264 -8.32 12.39 2.16
N LEU A 265 -8.93 13.54 1.87
CA LEU A 265 -8.60 14.79 2.55
C LEU A 265 -8.91 14.70 4.06
N SER A 266 -10.08 14.17 4.45
CA SER A 266 -10.41 13.92 5.86
C SER A 266 -9.40 13.00 6.55
N MET A 267 -8.94 11.95 5.86
CA MET A 267 -7.92 11.04 6.39
C MET A 267 -6.57 11.75 6.55
N LEU A 268 -6.11 12.52 5.57
CA LEU A 268 -4.83 13.24 5.63
C LEU A 268 -4.82 14.29 6.73
N GLN A 269 -5.90 15.05 6.89
CA GLN A 269 -6.05 16.00 8.00
C GLN A 269 -6.14 15.26 9.35
N ASN A 270 -6.83 14.12 9.43
CA ASN A 270 -6.84 13.29 10.64
C ASN A 270 -5.44 12.78 11.01
N PHE A 271 -4.62 12.47 10.00
CA PHE A 271 -3.22 12.08 10.15
C PHE A 271 -2.31 13.23 10.60
N GLY A 272 -2.79 14.48 10.56
CA GLY A 272 -2.07 15.67 11.02
C GLY A 272 -1.46 16.52 9.90
N LEU A 273 -1.87 16.34 8.64
CA LEU A 273 -1.43 17.23 7.56
C LEU A 273 -2.28 18.51 7.51
N GLU A 274 -1.61 19.65 7.45
CA GLU A 274 -2.21 20.97 7.23
C GLU A 274 -2.38 21.24 5.73
N ILE A 275 -3.37 20.58 5.13
CA ILE A 275 -3.71 20.74 3.70
C ILE A 275 -5.20 20.96 3.51
N ASP A 276 -5.56 21.84 2.57
CA ASP A 276 -6.97 22.17 2.30
C ASP A 276 -7.55 21.42 1.11
N ARG A 277 -6.71 20.72 0.34
CA ARG A 277 -7.12 20.04 -0.88
C ARG A 277 -6.25 18.81 -1.17
N PHE A 278 -6.90 17.76 -1.64
CA PHE A 278 -6.27 16.58 -2.22
C PHE A 278 -6.92 16.28 -3.58
N ASN A 279 -6.16 16.44 -4.67
CA ASN A 279 -6.61 16.17 -6.04
C ASN A 279 -7.95 16.88 -6.38
N THR A 280 -9.02 16.11 -6.63
CA THR A 280 -10.36 16.62 -6.98
C THR A 280 -11.27 16.85 -5.77
N SER A 281 -10.73 16.80 -4.54
CA SER A 281 -11.53 17.08 -3.35
C SER A 281 -12.15 18.48 -3.38
N SER A 282 -13.40 18.59 -2.98
CA SER A 282 -14.12 19.86 -2.79
C SER A 282 -14.18 20.32 -1.33
N GLY A 283 -13.63 19.51 -0.41
CA GLY A 283 -13.62 19.73 1.04
C GLY A 283 -13.46 18.40 1.78
N THR A 284 -13.50 18.43 3.10
CA THR A 284 -13.57 17.20 3.91
C THR A 284 -14.91 16.50 3.73
N LEU A 285 -14.94 15.20 4.02
CA LEU A 285 -16.16 14.41 3.93
C LEU A 285 -17.16 14.82 5.02
N THR A 286 -18.32 15.33 4.62
CA THR A 286 -19.39 15.75 5.53
C THR A 286 -19.93 14.58 6.35
N GLY A 287 -20.18 14.80 7.63
CA GLY A 287 -20.69 13.75 8.54
C GLY A 287 -19.65 12.70 8.91
N PHE A 288 -18.36 12.99 8.73
CA PHE A 288 -17.25 12.11 9.05
C PHE A 288 -16.32 12.77 10.08
N GLU A 289 -16.74 12.71 11.35
CA GLU A 289 -16.09 13.41 12.47
C GLU A 289 -15.26 12.45 13.34
N LYS A 290 -14.32 12.99 14.12
CA LYS A 290 -13.63 12.23 15.17
C LYS A 290 -14.54 11.99 16.38
N ARG A 291 -14.30 10.89 17.09
CA ARG A 291 -14.81 10.68 18.45
C ARG A 291 -14.15 11.72 19.35
N SER A 292 -14.98 12.39 20.14
CA SER A 292 -14.55 13.33 21.20
C SER A 292 -13.89 12.57 22.34
#